data_AF-A0A7S2BZ38-F1
#
_entry.id   AF-A0A7S2BZ38-F1
#
_cell.length_a   1.000
_cell.length_b   1.000
_cell.length_c   1.000
_cell.angle_alpha   90.00
_cell.angle_beta   90.00
_cell.angle_gamma   90.00
#
_symmetry.space_group_name_H-M   'P 1'
#
loop_
_entity.id
_entity.type
_entity.pdbx_description
1 polymer ?
#
loop_
_entity_poly.entity_id
_entity_poly.type
_entity_poly.pdbx_seq_one_letter_code
_entity_poly.pdbx_strand_id
1 'polypeptide(L)'
;MLKKAPLPGQELGNRSYLKEKVVATYESMWRGEPISFVELFNLKVNAAWLQARISAASNSELSDKQPLIRKIFSECCNRLNDDHSADVQSHAMETLSGIFLGVGSRTFHDPVAEILELLCGIEAANDVFGTLFGHVQLLLTSTRRSAQSAALRRAAVRLLLSVTASATDLHVNILVDLLIPLGFEAPITTLLTQADDTTGSGSGGSGA
;
A
#
# COMPACT_ATOMS: atom_id res chain seq x y z
N MET A 1 -20.64 -11.11 53.51
CA MET A 1 -21.03 -11.24 52.09
C MET A 1 -20.26 -10.20 51.28
N LEU A 2 -19.14 -10.59 50.66
CA LEU A 2 -18.34 -9.69 49.82
C LEU A 2 -18.97 -9.57 48.42
N LYS A 3 -19.32 -8.34 48.01
CA LYS A 3 -19.67 -8.00 46.62
C LYS A 3 -18.41 -8.13 45.77
N LYS A 4 -18.44 -9.09 44.84
CA LYS A 4 -17.40 -9.34 43.85
C LYS A 4 -17.42 -8.20 42.80
N ALA A 5 -16.30 -7.51 42.62
CA ALA A 5 -16.13 -6.50 41.57
C ALA A 5 -16.21 -7.12 40.16
N PRO A 6 -16.65 -6.39 39.13
CA PRO A 6 -16.66 -6.90 37.77
C PRO A 6 -15.24 -6.88 37.16
N LEU A 7 -14.91 -7.95 36.43
CA LEU A 7 -13.67 -8.14 35.68
C LEU A 7 -13.62 -7.25 34.43
N PRO A 8 -12.43 -6.80 33.98
CA PRO A 8 -12.28 -5.96 32.80
C PRO A 8 -12.42 -6.81 31.53
N GLY A 9 -13.53 -6.60 30.80
CA GLY A 9 -13.86 -7.32 29.57
C GLY A 9 -14.39 -6.40 28.44
N GLN A 10 -13.92 -5.17 28.35
CA GLN A 10 -14.43 -4.15 27.42
C GLN A 10 -13.53 -3.87 26.19
N GLU A 11 -12.54 -4.71 25.89
CA GLU A 11 -11.63 -4.50 24.74
C GLU A 11 -12.08 -5.18 23.42
N LEU A 12 -13.00 -6.16 23.48
CA LEU A 12 -13.40 -6.96 22.30
C LEU A 12 -14.46 -6.28 21.42
N GLY A 13 -15.35 -5.46 22.00
CA GLY A 13 -16.39 -4.77 21.25
C GLY A 13 -15.85 -3.70 20.29
N ASN A 14 -14.75 -3.04 20.67
CA ASN A 14 -14.21 -1.91 19.91
C ASN A 14 -13.49 -2.36 18.63
N ARG A 15 -12.75 -3.47 18.68
CA ARG A 15 -12.03 -4.00 17.50
C ARG A 15 -12.96 -4.60 16.45
N SER A 16 -14.05 -5.25 16.88
CA SER A 16 -15.05 -5.79 15.96
C SER A 16 -15.79 -4.65 15.25
N TYR A 17 -16.21 -3.63 16.00
CA TYR A 17 -16.88 -2.44 15.46
C TYR A 17 -15.99 -1.67 14.47
N LEU A 18 -14.70 -1.51 14.78
CA LEU A 18 -13.75 -0.86 13.86
C LEU A 18 -13.56 -1.66 12.57
N LYS A 19 -13.49 -2.99 12.64
CA LYS A 19 -13.42 -3.85 11.44
C LYS A 19 -14.69 -3.73 10.59
N GLU A 20 -15.86 -3.76 11.22
CA GLU A 20 -17.14 -3.61 10.55
C GLU A 20 -17.28 -2.23 9.89
N LYS A 21 -16.85 -1.16 10.58
CA LYS A 21 -16.82 0.19 10.02
C LYS A 21 -15.87 0.29 8.82
N VAL A 22 -14.68 -0.30 8.90
CA VAL A 22 -13.74 -0.35 7.75
C VAL A 22 -14.39 -1.03 6.56
N VAL A 23 -14.94 -2.23 6.75
CA VAL A 23 -15.61 -2.95 5.65
C VAL A 23 -16.77 -2.13 5.08
N ALA A 24 -17.62 -1.56 5.93
CA ALA A 24 -18.73 -0.72 5.50
C ALA A 24 -18.27 0.50 4.67
N THR A 25 -17.17 1.15 5.04
CA THR A 25 -16.60 2.26 4.26
C THR A 25 -16.13 1.81 2.88
N TYR A 26 -15.42 0.68 2.78
CA TYR A 26 -14.97 0.13 1.49
C TYR A 26 -16.13 -0.31 0.59
N GLU A 27 -17.17 -0.92 1.16
CA GLU A 27 -18.38 -1.31 0.44
C GLU A 27 -19.14 -0.07 -0.07
N SER A 28 -19.27 0.97 0.76
CA SER A 28 -19.93 2.23 0.39
C SER A 28 -19.15 2.95 -0.71
N MET A 29 -17.82 3.02 -0.57
CA MET A 29 -16.91 3.50 -1.61
C MET A 29 -17.11 2.74 -2.93
N TRP A 30 -17.19 1.40 -2.88
CA TRP A 30 -17.37 0.58 -4.08
C TRP A 30 -18.74 0.75 -4.72
N ARG A 31 -19.79 0.99 -3.93
CA ARG A 31 -21.12 1.35 -4.44
C ARG A 31 -21.16 2.74 -5.10
N GLY A 32 -20.11 3.54 -4.96
CA GLY A 32 -20.04 4.90 -5.50
C GLY A 32 -20.63 5.95 -4.56
N GLU A 33 -20.86 5.59 -3.29
CA GLU A 33 -21.30 6.54 -2.28
C GLU A 33 -20.15 7.49 -1.92
N PRO A 34 -20.44 8.76 -1.57
CA PRO A 34 -19.41 9.71 -1.20
C PRO A 34 -18.73 9.28 0.10
N ILE A 35 -17.42 9.09 0.05
CA ILE A 35 -16.58 8.79 1.22
C ILE A 35 -15.56 9.89 1.47
N SER A 36 -15.17 10.04 2.74
CA SER A 36 -14.03 10.86 3.13
C SER A 36 -12.74 10.05 3.00
N PHE A 37 -11.89 10.37 2.02
CA PHE A 37 -10.57 9.75 1.90
C PHE A 37 -9.69 10.07 3.11
N VAL A 38 -9.87 11.23 3.74
CA VAL A 38 -9.19 11.56 5.00
C VAL A 38 -9.58 10.55 6.09
N GLU A 39 -10.86 10.20 6.21
CA GLU A 39 -11.28 9.18 7.17
C GLU A 39 -10.77 7.79 6.78
N LEU A 40 -10.84 7.43 5.48
CA LEU A 40 -10.39 6.14 4.97
C LEU A 40 -8.93 5.83 5.33
N PHE A 41 -8.02 6.78 5.10
CA PHE A 41 -6.59 6.57 5.39
C PHE A 41 -6.21 6.81 6.85
N ASN A 42 -7.10 7.36 7.68
CA ASN A 42 -6.94 7.36 9.13
C ASN A 42 -7.43 6.03 9.76
N LEU A 43 -8.29 5.29 9.05
CA LEU A 43 -8.66 3.94 9.42
C LEU A 43 -7.61 2.93 8.94
N LYS A 44 -7.60 1.74 9.55
CA LYS A 44 -6.75 0.64 9.07
C LYS A 44 -7.22 0.19 7.69
N VAL A 45 -6.31 0.24 6.72
CA VAL A 45 -6.56 -0.15 5.33
C VAL A 45 -6.88 -1.63 5.20
N ASN A 46 -7.80 -1.95 4.30
CA ASN A 46 -8.15 -3.32 3.94
C ASN A 46 -7.70 -3.63 2.50
N ALA A 47 -6.39 -3.68 2.30
CA ALA A 47 -5.78 -3.96 1.01
C ALA A 47 -6.23 -5.29 0.41
N ALA A 48 -6.45 -6.30 1.26
CA ALA A 48 -6.92 -7.63 0.85
C ALA A 48 -8.34 -7.58 0.26
N TRP A 49 -9.24 -6.79 0.86
CA TRP A 49 -10.59 -6.59 0.30
C TRP A 49 -10.52 -5.92 -1.07
N LEU A 50 -9.69 -4.88 -1.22
CA LEU A 50 -9.55 -4.16 -2.49
C LEU A 50 -8.94 -5.05 -3.58
N GLN A 51 -7.88 -5.80 -3.24
CA GLN A 51 -7.28 -6.80 -4.12
C GLN A 51 -8.33 -7.82 -4.59
N ALA A 52 -9.05 -8.43 -3.65
CA ALA A 52 -10.07 -9.44 -3.96
C ALA A 52 -11.20 -8.88 -4.84
N ARG A 53 -11.60 -7.62 -4.59
CA ARG A 53 -12.66 -6.97 -5.36
C ARG A 53 -12.22 -6.65 -6.79
N ILE A 54 -11.00 -6.14 -6.98
CA ILE A 54 -10.44 -5.87 -8.32
C ILE A 54 -10.19 -7.18 -9.08
N SER A 55 -9.66 -8.21 -8.41
CA SER A 55 -9.39 -9.50 -9.05
C SER A 55 -10.67 -10.20 -9.48
N ALA A 56 -11.75 -10.10 -8.70
CA ALA A 56 -13.01 -10.77 -8.98
C ALA A 56 -13.96 -9.99 -9.91
N ALA A 57 -13.69 -8.70 -10.16
CA ALA A 57 -14.55 -7.87 -11.00
C ALA A 57 -14.65 -8.43 -12.44
N SER A 58 -15.82 -8.31 -13.08
CA SER A 58 -15.89 -8.54 -14.53
C SER A 58 -15.24 -7.38 -15.29
N ASN A 59 -14.91 -7.54 -16.57
CA ASN A 59 -14.38 -6.44 -17.38
C ASN A 59 -15.38 -5.27 -17.47
N SER A 60 -16.69 -5.56 -17.51
CA SER A 60 -17.75 -4.54 -17.47
C SER A 60 -17.76 -3.80 -16.13
N GLU A 61 -17.71 -4.52 -15.00
CA GLU A 61 -17.67 -3.89 -13.68
C GLU A 61 -16.40 -3.05 -13.51
N LEU A 62 -15.26 -3.52 -14.01
CA LEU A 62 -14.00 -2.79 -13.92
C LEU A 62 -14.04 -1.49 -14.73
N SER A 63 -14.63 -1.52 -15.93
CA SER A 63 -14.90 -0.33 -16.75
C SER A 63 -15.80 0.66 -16.00
N ASP A 64 -16.89 0.18 -15.40
CA ASP A 64 -17.81 1.03 -14.62
C ASP A 64 -17.15 1.61 -13.36
N LYS A 65 -16.22 0.87 -12.75
CA LYS A 65 -15.48 1.27 -11.54
C LYS A 65 -14.17 1.99 -11.83
N GLN A 66 -13.77 2.13 -13.09
CA GLN A 66 -12.52 2.78 -13.46
C GLN A 66 -12.38 4.20 -12.87
N PRO A 67 -13.39 5.09 -12.93
CA PRO A 67 -13.26 6.43 -12.33
C PRO A 67 -12.99 6.38 -10.82
N LEU A 68 -13.61 5.42 -10.12
CA LEU A 68 -13.39 5.20 -8.70
C LEU A 68 -11.96 4.69 -8.43
N ILE A 69 -11.50 3.69 -9.18
CA ILE A 69 -10.15 3.12 -9.05
C ILE A 69 -9.09 4.20 -9.29
N ARG A 70 -9.23 4.99 -10.37
CA ARG A 70 -8.36 6.14 -10.65
C ARG A 70 -8.34 7.16 -9.52
N LYS A 71 -9.51 7.46 -8.94
CA LYS A 71 -9.62 8.37 -7.80
C LYS A 71 -8.89 7.83 -6.57
N ILE A 72 -9.10 6.56 -6.21
CA ILE A 72 -8.40 5.92 -5.09
C ILE A 72 -6.89 5.94 -5.34
N PHE A 73 -6.45 5.58 -6.55
CA PHE A 73 -5.05 5.56 -6.93
C PHE A 73 -4.40 6.94 -6.81
N SER A 74 -5.04 7.98 -7.35
CA SER A 74 -4.59 9.37 -7.24
C SER A 74 -4.52 9.84 -5.78
N GLU A 75 -5.55 9.57 -4.97
CA GLU A 75 -5.57 9.92 -3.55
C GLU A 75 -4.46 9.21 -2.77
N CYS A 76 -4.11 7.98 -3.13
CA CYS A 76 -2.94 7.31 -2.54
C CYS A 76 -1.64 8.01 -2.93
N CYS A 77 -1.43 8.31 -4.22
CA CYS A 77 -0.22 8.97 -4.71
C CYS A 77 0.00 10.33 -4.03
N ASN A 78 -1.07 11.12 -3.88
CA ASN A 78 -1.04 12.43 -3.22
C ASN A 78 -0.66 12.34 -1.73
N ARG A 79 -0.87 11.17 -1.10
CA ARG A 79 -0.60 10.97 0.34
C ARG A 79 0.81 10.52 0.67
N LEU A 80 1.67 10.33 -0.34
CA LEU A 80 3.05 9.89 -0.14
C LEU A 80 4.05 11.04 0.08
N ASN A 81 3.61 12.29 -0.03
CA ASN A 81 4.44 13.45 0.29
C ASN A 81 4.60 13.64 1.81
N ASP A 82 5.54 14.50 2.22
CA ASP A 82 5.88 14.77 3.62
C ASP A 82 4.81 15.56 4.40
N ASP A 83 3.73 16.01 3.76
CA ASP A 83 2.64 16.75 4.42
C ASP A 83 1.72 15.84 5.24
N HIS A 84 1.83 14.52 5.05
CA HIS A 84 1.00 13.52 5.71
C HIS A 84 1.76 12.75 6.78
N SER A 85 1.01 12.22 7.77
CA SER A 85 1.60 11.39 8.82
C SER A 85 2.13 10.06 8.27
N ALA A 86 3.11 9.48 8.97
CA ALA A 86 3.68 8.19 8.59
C ALA A 86 2.63 7.07 8.51
N ASP A 87 1.61 7.10 9.38
CA ASP A 87 0.52 6.11 9.33
C ASP A 87 -0.31 6.26 8.05
N VAL A 88 -0.64 7.50 7.66
CA VAL A 88 -1.40 7.79 6.43
C VAL A 88 -0.61 7.39 5.19
N GLN A 89 0.69 7.72 5.15
CA GLN A 89 1.59 7.30 4.07
C GLN A 89 1.67 5.77 3.98
N SER A 90 1.80 5.07 5.12
CA SER A 90 1.83 3.60 5.17
C SER A 90 0.52 2.99 4.66
N HIS A 91 -0.62 3.53 5.09
CA HIS A 91 -1.94 3.11 4.64
C HIS A 91 -2.13 3.35 3.12
N ALA A 92 -1.65 4.47 2.59
CA ALA A 92 -1.67 4.73 1.15
C ALA A 92 -0.84 3.71 0.38
N MET A 93 0.38 3.39 0.83
CA MET A 93 1.21 2.34 0.22
C MET A 93 0.57 0.95 0.30
N GLU A 94 -0.04 0.58 1.42
CA GLU A 94 -0.77 -0.68 1.56
C GLU A 94 -1.97 -0.75 0.60
N THR A 95 -2.67 0.36 0.38
CA THR A 95 -3.78 0.44 -0.58
C THR A 95 -3.29 0.25 -2.00
N LEU A 96 -2.20 0.93 -2.38
CA LEU A 96 -1.56 0.77 -3.70
C LEU A 96 -1.10 -0.67 -3.93
N SER A 97 -0.51 -1.32 -2.91
CA SER A 97 -0.17 -2.75 -2.97
C SER A 97 -1.39 -3.62 -3.32
N GLY A 98 -2.53 -3.37 -2.65
CA GLY A 98 -3.77 -4.09 -2.94
C GLY A 98 -4.28 -3.87 -4.37
N ILE A 99 -4.17 -2.64 -4.89
CA ILE A 99 -4.52 -2.31 -6.27
C ILE A 99 -3.62 -3.08 -7.25
N PHE A 100 -2.29 -2.98 -7.10
CA PHE A 100 -1.35 -3.63 -8.02
C PHE A 100 -1.50 -5.14 -8.03
N LEU A 101 -1.61 -5.78 -6.87
CA LEU A 101 -1.83 -7.22 -6.79
C LEU A 101 -3.20 -7.63 -7.36
N GLY A 102 -4.23 -6.80 -7.17
CA GLY A 102 -5.57 -7.03 -7.70
C GLY A 102 -5.59 -6.98 -9.23
N VAL A 103 -4.95 -5.96 -9.80
CA VAL A 103 -4.76 -5.81 -11.24
C VAL A 103 -3.93 -6.96 -11.81
N GLY A 104 -2.82 -7.29 -11.16
CA GLY A 104 -1.93 -8.36 -11.58
C GLY A 104 -2.52 -9.77 -11.53
N SER A 105 -3.61 -9.96 -10.78
CA SER A 105 -4.35 -11.22 -10.74
C SER A 105 -5.30 -11.39 -11.94
N ARG A 106 -5.33 -10.43 -12.87
CA ARG A 106 -6.22 -10.43 -14.04
C ARG A 106 -5.45 -10.71 -15.32
N THR A 107 -6.17 -11.24 -16.30
CA THR A 107 -5.67 -11.38 -17.67
C THR A 107 -6.22 -10.22 -18.51
N PHE A 108 -5.32 -9.40 -19.03
CA PHE A 108 -5.63 -8.33 -19.98
C PHE A 108 -5.24 -8.76 -21.40
N HIS A 109 -5.91 -8.22 -22.41
CA HIS A 109 -5.58 -8.47 -23.82
C HIS A 109 -4.37 -7.63 -24.25
N ASP A 110 -4.38 -6.34 -23.87
CA ASP A 110 -3.25 -5.42 -23.97
C ASP A 110 -2.92 -4.92 -22.55
N PRO A 111 -2.06 -5.65 -21.80
CA PRO A 111 -1.74 -5.29 -20.43
C PRO A 111 -1.17 -3.88 -20.27
N VAL A 112 -0.44 -3.37 -21.25
CA VAL A 112 0.15 -2.03 -21.20
C VAL A 112 -0.97 -1.00 -21.26
N ALA A 113 -1.78 -1.02 -22.31
CA ALA A 113 -2.85 -0.04 -22.46
C ALA A 113 -3.89 -0.17 -21.35
N GLU A 114 -4.36 -1.39 -21.06
CA GLU A 114 -5.47 -1.60 -20.12
C GLU A 114 -5.11 -1.29 -18.67
N ILE A 115 -3.89 -1.62 -18.21
CA ILE A 115 -3.48 -1.32 -16.83
C ILE A 115 -3.28 0.18 -16.64
N LEU A 116 -2.59 0.84 -17.57
CA LEU A 116 -2.34 2.28 -17.46
C LEU A 116 -3.65 3.07 -17.59
N GLU A 117 -4.51 2.67 -18.53
CA GLU A 117 -5.84 3.25 -18.68
C GLU A 117 -6.68 3.01 -17.42
N LEU A 118 -6.64 1.82 -16.81
CA LEU A 118 -7.37 1.58 -15.56
C LEU A 118 -6.91 2.49 -14.40
N LEU A 119 -5.61 2.72 -14.26
CA LEU A 119 -5.04 3.35 -13.06
C LEU A 119 -4.97 4.87 -13.12
N CYS A 120 -4.56 5.44 -14.26
CA CYS A 120 -4.30 6.88 -14.36
C CYS A 120 -4.58 7.49 -15.74
N GLY A 121 -4.88 6.67 -16.75
CA GLY A 121 -4.87 7.09 -18.15
C GLY A 121 -3.49 6.95 -18.75
N ILE A 122 -3.42 6.46 -19.99
CA ILE A 122 -2.15 6.18 -20.69
C ILE A 122 -1.29 7.44 -20.82
N GLU A 123 -1.91 8.58 -21.13
CA GLU A 123 -1.25 9.86 -21.37
C GLU A 123 -0.53 10.41 -20.12
N ALA A 124 -1.13 10.20 -18.93
CA ALA A 124 -0.59 10.68 -17.67
C ALA A 124 0.34 9.67 -16.98
N ALA A 125 0.47 8.46 -17.51
CA ALA A 125 1.14 7.35 -16.84
C ALA A 125 2.58 7.69 -16.43
N ASN A 126 3.39 8.22 -17.35
CA ASN A 126 4.80 8.52 -17.05
C ASN A 126 4.94 9.53 -15.90
N ASP A 127 4.15 10.60 -15.90
CA ASP A 127 4.21 11.64 -14.86
C ASP A 127 3.72 11.11 -13.52
N VAL A 128 2.62 10.35 -13.54
CA VAL A 128 2.00 9.81 -12.33
C VAL A 128 2.89 8.75 -11.68
N PHE A 129 3.40 7.78 -12.45
CA PHE A 129 4.31 6.75 -11.93
C PHE A 129 5.68 7.32 -11.58
N GLY A 130 6.20 8.27 -12.35
CA GLY A 130 7.44 8.98 -12.03
C GLY A 130 7.35 9.71 -10.68
N THR A 131 6.24 10.39 -10.41
CA THR A 131 5.98 11.05 -9.13
C THR A 131 5.81 10.04 -7.99
N LEU A 132 4.99 9.00 -8.18
CA LEU A 132 4.75 7.94 -7.21
C LEU A 132 6.06 7.29 -6.77
N PHE A 133 6.83 6.77 -7.72
CA PHE A 133 8.07 6.08 -7.43
C PHE A 133 9.18 7.03 -6.97
N GLY A 134 9.18 8.29 -7.41
CA GLY A 134 10.04 9.33 -6.85
C GLY A 134 9.83 9.51 -5.34
N HIS A 135 8.57 9.58 -4.88
CA HIS A 135 8.27 9.60 -3.43
C HIS A 135 8.76 8.33 -2.72
N VAL A 136 8.54 7.15 -3.31
CA VAL A 136 9.03 5.88 -2.75
C VAL A 136 10.56 5.88 -2.61
N GLN A 137 11.29 6.39 -3.61
CA GLN A 137 12.74 6.49 -3.58
C GLN A 137 13.22 7.44 -2.47
N LEU A 138 12.56 8.59 -2.28
CA LEU A 138 12.85 9.51 -1.18
C LEU A 138 12.62 8.86 0.19
N LEU A 139 11.52 8.10 0.35
CA LEU A 139 11.24 7.36 1.58
C LEU A 139 12.31 6.31 1.89
N LEU A 140 12.82 5.60 0.88
CA LEU A 140 13.85 4.57 1.04
C LEU A 140 15.24 5.15 1.33
N THR A 141 15.56 6.32 0.77
CA THR A 141 16.87 6.98 0.93
C THR A 141 16.93 7.93 2.12
N SER A 142 15.80 8.24 2.74
CA SER A 142 15.73 9.10 3.92
C SER A 142 16.61 8.55 5.07
N THR A 143 17.55 9.36 5.53
CA THR A 143 18.51 9.00 6.59
C THR A 143 17.91 8.98 8.00
N ARG A 144 16.62 9.28 8.14
CA ARG A 144 15.93 9.34 9.44
C ARG A 144 15.83 7.94 10.05
N ARG A 145 16.37 7.73 11.26
CA ARG A 145 16.37 6.43 11.96
C ARG A 145 15.26 6.28 13.02
N SER A 146 14.08 6.86 12.79
CA SER A 146 12.95 6.65 13.70
C SER A 146 12.27 5.30 13.44
N ALA A 147 11.63 4.71 14.45
CA ALA A 147 10.84 3.49 14.28
C ALA A 147 9.72 3.67 13.24
N GLN A 148 9.13 4.87 13.16
CA GLN A 148 8.17 5.27 12.14
C GLN A 148 8.79 5.27 10.73
N SER A 149 10.02 5.78 10.58
CA SER A 149 10.74 5.71 9.30
C SER A 149 11.03 4.27 8.88
N ALA A 150 11.36 3.38 9.82
CA ALA A 150 11.56 1.96 9.51
C ALA A 150 10.25 1.28 9.05
N ALA A 151 9.11 1.64 9.63
CA ALA A 151 7.80 1.14 9.19
C ALA A 151 7.45 1.62 7.77
N LEU A 152 7.67 2.91 7.49
CA LEU A 152 7.49 3.48 6.16
C LEU A 152 8.38 2.82 5.11
N ARG A 153 9.66 2.61 5.43
CA ARG A 153 10.59 1.90 4.53
C ARG A 153 10.14 0.48 4.23
N ARG A 154 9.62 -0.24 5.23
CA ARG A 154 9.01 -1.57 5.01
C ARG A 154 7.77 -1.51 4.12
N ALA A 155 6.91 -0.52 4.30
CA ALA A 155 5.74 -0.32 3.45
C ALA A 155 6.13 0.02 2.00
N ALA A 156 7.15 0.86 1.82
CA ALA A 156 7.73 1.18 0.51
C ALA A 156 8.30 -0.07 -0.18
N VAL A 157 9.09 -0.89 0.52
CA VAL A 157 9.60 -2.16 -0.03
C VAL A 157 8.45 -3.12 -0.37
N ARG A 158 7.43 -3.24 0.47
CA ARG A 158 6.24 -4.06 0.18
C ARG A 158 5.49 -3.58 -1.06
N LEU A 159 5.40 -2.27 -1.27
CA LEU A 159 4.82 -1.70 -2.47
C LEU A 159 5.61 -2.09 -3.72
N LEU A 160 6.93 -1.95 -3.68
CA LEU A 160 7.81 -2.38 -4.77
C LEU A 160 7.66 -3.88 -5.07
N LEU A 161 7.61 -4.72 -4.03
CA LEU A 161 7.37 -6.15 -4.19
C LEU A 161 6.00 -6.44 -4.82
N SER A 162 4.97 -5.69 -4.40
CA SER A 162 3.60 -5.83 -4.95
C SER A 162 3.55 -5.48 -6.44
N VAL A 163 4.30 -4.44 -6.85
CA VAL A 163 4.48 -4.07 -8.25
C VAL A 163 5.19 -5.19 -9.02
N THR A 164 6.29 -5.74 -8.50
CA THR A 164 7.00 -6.83 -9.19
C THR A 164 6.17 -8.11 -9.28
N ALA A 165 5.37 -8.41 -8.25
CA ALA A 165 4.55 -9.61 -8.13
C ALA A 165 3.20 -9.50 -8.85
N SER A 166 2.88 -8.36 -9.47
CA SER A 166 1.64 -8.18 -10.24
C SER A 166 1.68 -8.82 -11.63
N ALA A 167 2.69 -9.63 -11.93
CA ALA A 167 2.75 -10.43 -13.16
C ALA A 167 3.46 -11.75 -12.84
N THR A 168 3.17 -12.78 -13.64
CA THR A 168 3.88 -14.08 -13.52
C THR A 168 5.33 -13.96 -13.93
N ASP A 169 5.60 -13.15 -14.96
CA ASP A 169 6.93 -12.94 -15.52
C ASP A 169 7.30 -11.46 -15.44
N LEU A 170 8.49 -11.17 -14.92
CA LEU A 170 8.96 -9.80 -14.74
C LEU A 170 9.03 -9.02 -16.06
N HIS A 171 9.42 -9.71 -17.14
CA HIS A 171 9.63 -9.14 -18.47
C HIS A 171 8.34 -8.68 -19.18
N VAL A 172 7.17 -9.12 -18.71
CA VAL A 172 5.87 -8.69 -19.27
C VAL A 172 5.17 -7.68 -18.35
N ASN A 173 5.82 -7.31 -17.24
CA ASN A 173 5.25 -6.41 -16.25
C ASN A 173 5.56 -4.95 -16.60
N ILE A 174 4.63 -4.28 -17.27
CA ILE A 174 4.74 -2.86 -17.63
C ILE A 174 5.04 -1.96 -16.42
N LEU A 175 4.56 -2.32 -15.24
CA LEU A 175 4.80 -1.53 -14.03
C LEU A 175 6.27 -1.60 -13.59
N VAL A 176 6.97 -2.68 -13.92
CA VAL A 176 8.41 -2.83 -13.68
C VAL A 176 9.20 -2.03 -14.71
N ASP A 177 8.76 -1.98 -15.95
CA ASP A 177 9.38 -1.12 -16.98
C ASP A 177 9.32 0.37 -16.60
N LEU A 178 8.27 0.79 -15.90
CA LEU A 178 8.15 2.13 -15.32
C LEU A 178 9.03 2.34 -14.07
N LEU A 179 9.40 1.25 -13.39
CA LEU A 179 10.22 1.29 -12.17
C LEU A 179 11.73 1.38 -12.49
N ILE A 180 12.19 0.60 -13.46
CA ILE A 180 13.62 0.43 -13.79
C ILE A 180 14.34 1.78 -14.01
N PRO A 181 13.79 2.75 -14.76
CA PRO A 181 14.45 4.03 -15.03
C PRO A 181 14.78 4.85 -13.78
N LEU A 182 14.13 4.58 -12.65
CA LEU A 182 14.27 5.35 -11.41
C LEU A 182 15.38 4.83 -10.48
N GLY A 183 15.96 3.66 -10.77
CA GLY A 183 17.19 3.21 -10.11
C GLY A 183 17.05 2.83 -8.64
N PHE A 184 16.14 1.88 -8.33
CA PHE A 184 15.90 1.38 -6.97
C PHE A 184 16.97 0.44 -6.40
N GLU A 185 17.96 0.03 -7.19
CA GLU A 185 19.00 -0.92 -6.79
C GLU A 185 19.82 -0.46 -5.57
N ALA A 186 20.32 0.78 -5.60
CA ALA A 186 21.13 1.33 -4.50
C ALA A 186 20.34 1.53 -3.19
N PRO A 187 19.11 2.10 -3.21
CA PRO A 187 18.27 2.16 -2.02
C PRO A 187 17.96 0.79 -1.42
N ILE A 188 17.62 -0.21 -2.23
CA ILE A 188 17.30 -1.57 -1.75
C ILE A 188 18.53 -2.24 -1.15
N THR A 189 19.67 -2.20 -1.84
CA THR A 189 20.92 -2.78 -1.36
C THR A 189 21.33 -2.20 -0.01
N THR A 190 21.20 -0.89 0.15
CA THR A 190 21.51 -0.20 1.42
C THR A 190 20.60 -0.65 2.56
N LEU A 191 19.32 -0.95 2.29
CA LEU A 191 18.40 -1.43 3.31
C LEU A 191 18.66 -2.88 3.70
N LEU A 192 19.06 -3.71 2.75
CA LEU A 192 19.40 -5.11 3.00
C LEU A 192 20.68 -5.21 3.86
N THR A 193 21.70 -4.40 3.58
CA THR A 193 22.93 -4.39 4.40
C THR A 193 22.71 -3.86 5.81
N GLN A 194 21.82 -2.87 5.98
CA GLN A 194 21.45 -2.36 7.30
C GLN A 194 20.65 -3.36 8.15
N ALA A 195 19.93 -4.30 7.52
CA ALA A 195 19.15 -5.30 8.25
C ALA A 195 20.05 -6.33 8.95
N ASP A 196 21.17 -6.69 8.34
CA ASP A 196 22.12 -7.67 8.87
C ASP A 196 22.78 -7.17 10.17
N ASP A 197 23.15 -5.89 10.25
CA ASP A 197 23.80 -5.29 11.42
C ASP A 197 22.94 -5.32 12.70
N THR A 198 21.61 -5.28 12.56
CA THR A 198 20.68 -5.30 13.71
C THR A 198 20.56 -6.67 14.39
N THR A 199 21.04 -7.75 13.77
CA THR A 199 20.95 -9.11 14.33
C THR A 199 22.19 -9.54 15.11
N GLY A 200 23.27 -8.72 15.09
CA GLY A 200 24.57 -9.08 15.67
C GLY A 200 24.92 -8.50 17.05
N SER A 201 24.16 -7.55 17.62
CA SER A 201 24.51 -6.96 18.94
C SER A 201 23.73 -7.59 20.10
N GLY A 202 23.99 -8.88 20.36
CA GLY A 202 23.34 -9.61 21.45
C GLY A 202 24.18 -10.78 21.95
N SER A 203 25.27 -10.48 22.66
CA SER A 203 26.02 -11.30 23.66
C SER A 203 27.54 -11.11 23.48
N GLY A 204 28.36 -10.92 24.51
CA GLY A 204 28.11 -10.81 25.94
C GLY A 204 29.32 -10.12 26.59
N GLY A 205 29.04 -9.12 27.44
CA GLY A 205 29.98 -8.65 28.44
C GLY A 205 29.72 -9.38 29.75
N SER A 206 30.65 -10.25 30.15
CA SER A 206 30.86 -10.74 31.51
C SER A 206 32.12 -11.61 31.45
N GLY A 207 33.17 -11.45 32.25
CA GLY A 207 33.52 -10.56 33.34
C GLY A 207 35.01 -10.82 33.62
N ALA A 208 35.70 -9.83 34.17
CA ALA A 208 37.00 -10.01 34.80
C ALA A 208 36.86 -10.77 36.13
#